data_AF-A0A8H7M850-F1
#
_entry.id   AF-A0A8H7M850-F1
#
_cell.length_a   1.000
_cell.length_b   1.000
_cell.length_c   1.000
_cell.angle_alpha   90.00
_cell.angle_beta   90.00
_cell.angle_gamma   90.00
#
_symmetry.space_group_name_H-M   'P 1'
#
loop_
_entity.id
_entity.type
_entity.pdbx_description
1 polymer ?
#
loop_
_entity_poly.entity_id
_entity_poly.type
_entity_poly.pdbx_seq_one_letter_code
_entity_poly.pdbx_strand_id
1 'polypeptide(L)'
;MANLHDAIRQVYKRLLDRGWRRSGDYLYKPNLKESCCPQYTIKLDALEFKLSKSQRKALNKWNRFIIYGEDNVTAPSSKTPPSLIDLVHAADSVVLESQKRQPVHRLEVTLEPSSFTEEKYQLYVKYQQSIHEDTGNTPTGFERFLVTSAIHEEPIVYQNASTSTTYPLPTHYGSYHQMYRVDGELIAIGVIDILPGCVSSVYFMYAPEWNAWSLGKISAIREVTLAKEIHDGGLESMNSLYMGEYEPSYLLDPCYRRNHTLGIPGNMHSSSGEIRVFNI
;
A
#
# COMPACT_ATOMS: atom_id res chain seq x y z
N MET A 1 -28.60 -18.96 -11.42
CA MET A 1 -27.76 -18.73 -12.61
C MET A 1 -26.59 -17.85 -12.18
N ALA A 2 -25.36 -18.35 -12.20
CA ALA A 2 -24.20 -17.52 -11.88
C ALA A 2 -23.95 -16.57 -13.05
N ASN A 3 -23.97 -15.26 -12.78
CA ASN A 3 -23.77 -14.23 -13.79
C ASN A 3 -22.31 -14.30 -14.26
N LEU A 4 -22.05 -14.25 -15.57
CA LEU A 4 -20.69 -14.33 -16.14
C LEU A 4 -19.76 -13.23 -15.54
N HIS A 5 -20.34 -12.12 -15.09
CA HIS A 5 -19.64 -10.99 -14.48
C HIS A 5 -19.14 -11.26 -13.05
N ASP A 6 -19.90 -12.03 -12.27
CA ASP A 6 -19.52 -12.47 -10.92
C ASP A 6 -18.25 -13.33 -10.95
N ALA A 7 -18.01 -13.98 -12.11
CA ALA A 7 -16.87 -14.84 -12.32
C ALA A 7 -15.55 -14.05 -12.43
N ILE A 8 -15.48 -12.85 -13.01
CA ILE A 8 -14.18 -12.24 -13.35
C ILE A 8 -13.37 -11.83 -12.11
N ARG A 9 -13.97 -11.12 -11.16
CA ARG A 9 -13.26 -10.72 -9.92
C ARG A 9 -12.93 -11.91 -9.04
N GLN A 10 -13.86 -12.85 -8.91
CA GLN A 10 -13.62 -14.10 -8.17
C GLN A 10 -12.58 -14.99 -8.87
N VAL A 11 -12.52 -14.97 -10.21
CA VAL A 11 -11.45 -15.60 -11.00
C VAL A 11 -10.13 -14.88 -10.74
N TYR A 12 -10.07 -13.55 -10.84
CA TYR A 12 -8.84 -12.81 -10.62
C TYR A 12 -8.31 -13.00 -9.20
N LYS A 13 -9.19 -12.97 -8.18
CA LYS A 13 -8.83 -13.32 -6.81
C LYS A 13 -8.24 -14.73 -6.71
N ARG A 14 -8.86 -15.74 -7.35
CA ARG A 14 -8.34 -17.11 -7.41
C ARG A 14 -7.02 -17.22 -8.17
N LEU A 15 -6.77 -16.34 -9.14
CA LEU A 15 -5.52 -16.25 -9.88
C LEU A 15 -4.43 -15.60 -9.01
N LEU A 16 -4.73 -14.52 -8.29
CA LEU A 16 -3.85 -13.91 -7.28
C LEU A 16 -3.41 -14.94 -6.23
N ASP A 17 -4.36 -15.74 -5.72
CA ASP A 17 -4.08 -16.83 -4.78
C ASP A 17 -3.12 -17.90 -5.33
N ARG A 18 -2.99 -17.97 -6.66
CA ARG A 18 -2.10 -18.91 -7.39
C ARG A 18 -0.83 -18.24 -7.91
N GLY A 19 -0.57 -16.99 -7.49
CA GLY A 19 0.61 -16.22 -7.84
C GLY A 19 0.55 -15.52 -9.20
N TRP A 20 -0.63 -15.38 -9.80
CA TRP A 20 -0.78 -14.49 -10.96
C TRP A 20 -0.75 -13.02 -10.52
N ARG A 21 -0.40 -12.14 -11.44
CA ARG A 21 -0.30 -10.69 -11.29
C ARG A 21 -0.88 -10.01 -12.51
N ARG A 22 -1.15 -8.71 -12.39
CA ARG A 22 -1.61 -7.89 -13.51
C ARG A 22 -0.70 -6.70 -13.78
N SER A 23 -0.73 -6.25 -15.02
CA SER A 23 -0.16 -4.99 -15.50
C SER A 23 -1.14 -4.44 -16.53
N GLY A 24 -1.95 -3.45 -16.14
CA GLY A 24 -3.13 -3.10 -16.92
C GLY A 24 -4.13 -4.26 -17.03
N ASP A 25 -4.50 -4.57 -18.28
CA ASP A 25 -5.35 -5.70 -18.66
C ASP A 25 -4.61 -7.03 -18.82
N TYR A 26 -3.28 -7.02 -18.73
CA TYR A 26 -2.48 -8.22 -18.90
C TYR A 26 -2.35 -8.97 -17.59
N LEU A 27 -2.69 -10.26 -17.59
CA LEU A 27 -2.39 -11.18 -16.49
C LEU A 27 -1.16 -12.01 -16.81
N TYR A 28 -0.23 -12.09 -15.86
CA TYR A 28 0.99 -12.87 -16.00
C TYR A 28 1.29 -13.64 -14.71
N LYS A 29 2.14 -14.66 -14.83
CA LYS A 29 2.66 -15.40 -13.68
C LYS A 29 4.19 -15.49 -13.81
N PRO A 30 4.96 -14.92 -12.86
CA PRO A 30 6.42 -14.99 -12.92
C PRO A 30 6.91 -16.44 -13.01
N ASN A 31 7.87 -16.70 -13.90
CA ASN A 31 8.54 -17.99 -13.98
C ASN A 31 9.65 -18.08 -12.93
N LEU A 32 9.29 -18.47 -11.71
CA LEU A 32 10.21 -18.54 -10.57
C LEU A 32 11.45 -19.40 -10.80
N LYS A 33 11.41 -20.36 -11.74
CA LYS A 33 12.57 -21.22 -12.05
C LYS A 33 13.64 -20.52 -12.87
N GLU A 34 13.25 -19.53 -13.66
CA GLU A 34 14.13 -18.81 -14.59
C GLU A 34 14.45 -17.39 -14.12
N SER A 35 13.72 -16.88 -13.12
CA SER A 35 14.04 -15.61 -12.47
C SER A 35 15.22 -15.76 -11.51
N CYS A 36 16.24 -14.90 -11.65
CA CYS A 36 17.36 -14.83 -10.70
C CYS A 36 16.91 -14.56 -9.26
N CYS A 37 15.76 -13.91 -9.12
CA CYS A 37 15.14 -13.49 -7.88
C CYS A 37 13.69 -13.99 -7.84
N PRO A 38 13.34 -15.01 -7.03
CA PRO A 38 11.98 -15.54 -6.97
C PRO A 38 10.98 -14.50 -6.44
N GLN A 39 10.02 -14.13 -7.28
CA GLN A 39 8.94 -13.20 -6.93
C GLN A 39 7.82 -13.93 -6.19
N TYR A 40 7.90 -13.99 -4.86
CA TYR A 40 6.84 -14.59 -4.06
C TYR A 40 5.64 -13.64 -3.89
N THR A 41 4.48 -14.24 -3.68
CA THR A 41 3.28 -13.49 -3.32
C THR A 41 3.21 -13.37 -1.81
N ILE A 42 3.31 -12.15 -1.30
CA ILE A 42 2.97 -11.90 0.10
C ILE A 42 1.46 -11.76 0.15
N LYS A 43 0.84 -12.69 0.88
CA LYS A 43 -0.49 -12.51 1.43
C LYS A 43 -0.32 -12.20 2.92
N LEU A 44 -0.69 -11.00 3.31
CA LEU A 44 -0.69 -10.55 4.69
C LEU A 44 -2.12 -10.63 5.23
N ASP A 45 -2.30 -11.25 6.40
CA ASP A 45 -3.55 -11.14 7.16
C ASP A 45 -3.65 -9.74 7.77
N ALA A 46 -4.65 -8.97 7.34
CA ALA A 46 -4.84 -7.59 7.76
C ALA A 46 -5.40 -7.48 9.18
N LEU A 47 -6.14 -8.48 9.65
CA LEU A 47 -6.79 -8.45 10.97
C LEU A 47 -5.78 -8.75 12.08
N GLU A 48 -4.79 -9.59 11.80
CA GLU A 48 -3.70 -9.94 12.71
C GLU A 48 -2.45 -9.05 12.57
N PHE A 49 -2.48 -8.07 11.66
CA PHE A 49 -1.33 -7.22 11.39
C PHE A 49 -0.90 -6.40 12.62
N LYS A 50 0.41 -6.42 12.89
CA LYS A 50 1.04 -5.64 13.96
C LYS A 50 2.24 -4.90 13.40
N LEU A 51 2.32 -3.60 13.69
CA LEU A 51 3.46 -2.78 13.29
C LEU A 51 4.76 -3.31 13.88
N SER A 52 5.76 -3.50 13.03
CA SER A 52 7.14 -3.67 13.47
C SER A 52 7.70 -2.37 14.07
N LYS A 53 8.83 -2.46 14.79
CA LYS A 53 9.50 -1.28 15.35
C LYS A 53 9.88 -0.26 14.27
N SER A 54 10.34 -0.73 13.11
CA SER A 54 10.75 0.15 12.00
C SER A 54 9.56 0.82 11.31
N GLN A 55 8.46 0.09 11.11
CA GLN A 55 7.20 0.62 10.58
C GLN A 55 6.61 1.68 11.51
N ARG A 56 6.53 1.39 12.81
CA ARG A 56 6.07 2.36 13.82
C ARG A 56 6.96 3.61 13.86
N LYS A 57 8.29 3.45 13.77
CA LYS A 57 9.22 4.59 13.71
C LYS A 57 8.95 5.48 12.48
N ALA A 58 8.77 4.87 11.31
CA ALA A 58 8.47 5.61 10.07
C ALA A 58 7.15 6.39 10.18
N LEU A 59 6.09 5.74 10.64
CA LEU A 59 4.78 6.37 10.80
C LEU A 59 4.80 7.50 11.84
N ASN A 60 5.46 7.29 12.98
CA ASN A 60 5.63 8.34 13.99
C ASN A 60 6.44 9.53 13.47
N LYS A 61 7.49 9.27 12.68
CA LYS A 61 8.30 10.31 12.05
C LYS A 61 7.45 11.12 11.06
N TRP A 62 6.69 10.44 10.21
CA TRP A 62 5.76 11.07 9.27
C TRP A 62 4.71 11.95 9.97
N ASN A 63 4.03 11.41 10.97
CA ASN A 63 3.00 12.14 11.69
C ASN A 63 3.59 13.37 12.42
N ARG A 64 4.79 13.25 12.99
CA ARG A 64 5.49 14.38 13.61
C ARG A 64 5.81 15.46 12.61
N PHE A 65 6.29 15.08 11.42
CA PHE A 65 6.57 16.02 10.36
C PHE A 65 5.34 16.81 9.94
N ILE A 66 4.23 16.12 9.65
CA ILE A 66 3.00 16.80 9.24
C ILE A 66 2.48 17.73 10.35
N ILE A 67 2.44 17.25 11.59
CA ILE A 67 1.81 18.00 12.69
C ILE A 67 2.72 19.14 13.19
N TYR A 68 4.01 18.90 13.32
CA TYR A 68 4.94 19.78 14.04
C TYR A 68 6.09 20.34 13.19
N GLY A 69 6.23 19.92 11.93
CA GLY A 69 7.36 20.28 11.07
C GLY A 69 8.64 19.49 11.38
N GLU A 70 9.81 20.14 11.28
CA GLU A 70 11.12 19.48 11.44
C GLU A 70 11.27 18.62 12.72
N ASP A 71 12.14 17.61 12.63
CA ASP A 71 12.24 16.44 13.53
C ASP A 71 12.41 16.73 15.04
N ASN A 72 12.59 17.99 15.47
CA ASN A 72 12.99 18.39 16.81
C ASN A 72 11.85 18.63 17.82
N VAL A 73 10.57 18.47 17.45
CA VAL A 73 9.46 18.67 18.39
C VAL A 73 9.07 17.37 19.08
N THR A 74 9.24 17.30 20.40
CA THR A 74 8.82 16.14 21.20
C THR A 74 7.29 16.05 21.24
N ALA A 75 6.73 15.05 20.55
CA ALA A 75 5.30 14.80 20.60
C ALA A 75 4.83 14.51 22.04
N PRO A 76 3.64 14.96 22.45
CA PRO A 76 3.10 14.69 23.77
C PRO A 76 2.91 13.18 23.99
N SER A 77 3.43 12.67 25.10
CA SER A 77 3.31 11.27 25.50
C SER A 77 1.89 10.97 25.99
N SER A 78 1.13 10.14 25.28
CA SER A 78 -0.14 9.58 25.81
C SER A 78 0.13 8.40 26.75
N LYS A 79 -0.72 8.22 27.77
CA LYS A 79 -0.62 7.09 28.71
C LYS A 79 -1.05 5.76 28.10
N THR A 80 -1.98 5.80 27.14
CA THR A 80 -2.47 4.63 26.40
C THR A 80 -1.93 4.70 24.97
N PRO A 81 -1.31 3.62 24.45
CA PRO A 81 -0.87 3.59 23.06
C PRO A 81 -2.10 3.67 22.13
N PRO A 82 -2.04 4.48 21.06
CA PRO A 82 -3.13 4.59 20.10
C PRO A 82 -3.36 3.25 19.37
N SER A 83 -4.59 3.03 18.91
CA SER A 83 -4.90 1.92 18.01
C SER A 83 -4.14 2.05 16.68
N LEU A 84 -4.12 1.00 15.86
CA LEU A 84 -3.49 1.07 14.54
C LEU A 84 -4.14 2.13 13.67
N ILE A 85 -5.47 2.11 13.56
CA ILE A 85 -6.26 3.05 12.76
C ILE A 85 -5.98 4.49 13.24
N ASP A 86 -6.09 4.75 14.55
CA ASP A 86 -5.82 6.08 15.10
C ASP A 86 -4.41 6.57 14.78
N LEU A 87 -3.42 5.67 14.81
CA LEU A 87 -2.03 6.02 14.52
C LEU A 87 -1.80 6.34 13.04
N VAL A 88 -2.45 5.60 12.15
CA VAL A 88 -2.32 5.77 10.69
C VAL A 88 -2.92 7.09 10.24
N HIS A 89 -4.07 7.45 10.82
CA HIS A 89 -4.80 8.66 10.45
C HIS A 89 -4.50 9.87 11.34
N ALA A 90 -3.60 9.74 12.33
CA ALA A 90 -3.32 10.80 13.31
C ALA A 90 -2.94 12.15 12.67
N ALA A 91 -2.38 12.13 11.46
CA ALA A 91 -1.94 13.31 10.73
C ALA A 91 -2.90 13.73 9.59
N ASP A 92 -3.99 13.00 9.36
CA ASP A 92 -4.95 13.32 8.29
C ASP A 92 -5.67 14.64 8.63
N SER A 93 -5.81 15.51 7.62
CA SER A 93 -6.42 16.84 7.77
C SER A 93 -7.78 16.77 8.45
N VAL A 94 -8.65 15.86 8.03
CA VAL A 94 -10.00 15.64 8.59
C VAL A 94 -9.95 15.32 10.09
N VAL A 95 -8.98 14.52 10.53
CA VAL A 95 -8.81 14.17 11.95
C VAL A 95 -8.35 15.38 12.74
N LEU A 96 -7.34 16.10 12.25
CA LEU A 96 -6.78 17.27 12.92
C LEU A 96 -7.81 18.42 12.99
N GLU A 97 -8.58 18.63 11.93
CA GLU A 97 -9.68 19.60 11.89
C GLU A 97 -10.77 19.26 12.92
N SER A 98 -11.16 17.98 13.03
CA SER A 98 -12.12 17.53 14.06
C SER A 98 -11.60 17.75 15.49
N GLN A 99 -10.28 17.67 15.68
CA GLN A 99 -9.60 17.92 16.95
C GLN A 99 -9.25 19.40 17.16
N LYS A 100 -9.61 20.30 16.23
CA LYS A 100 -9.25 21.72 16.22
C LYS A 100 -7.74 21.96 16.38
N ARG A 101 -6.93 21.05 15.82
CA ARG A 101 -5.47 21.16 15.78
C ARG A 101 -5.03 21.79 14.46
N GLN A 102 -4.11 22.74 14.54
CA GLN A 102 -3.48 23.33 13.35
C GLN A 102 -2.12 22.66 13.13
N PRO A 103 -1.97 21.80 12.11
CA PRO A 103 -0.67 21.24 11.75
C PRO A 103 0.19 22.26 11.00
N VAL A 104 1.50 21.99 10.94
CA VAL A 104 2.43 22.74 10.09
C VAL A 104 2.18 22.46 8.61
N HIS A 105 1.88 21.20 8.27
CA HIS A 105 1.55 20.77 6.91
C HIS A 105 0.16 20.14 6.85
N ARG A 106 -0.53 20.30 5.72
CA ARG A 106 -1.86 19.71 5.49
C ARG A 106 -1.71 18.41 4.69
N LEU A 107 -1.90 17.27 5.36
CA LEU A 107 -1.94 15.95 4.72
C LEU A 107 -3.37 15.60 4.32
N GLU A 108 -3.57 15.31 3.03
CA GLU A 108 -4.82 14.77 2.49
C GLU A 108 -4.52 13.44 1.81
N VAL A 109 -5.15 12.36 2.29
CA VAL A 109 -5.08 11.04 1.65
C VAL A 109 -6.47 10.67 1.17
N THR A 110 -6.64 10.54 -0.14
CA THR A 110 -7.92 10.22 -0.77
C THR A 110 -7.82 8.92 -1.56
N LEU A 111 -8.96 8.25 -1.73
CA LEU A 111 -9.07 7.06 -2.56
C LEU A 111 -10.06 7.35 -3.68
N GLU A 112 -9.61 7.28 -4.93
CA GLU A 112 -10.42 7.57 -6.11
C GLU A 112 -10.24 6.50 -7.19
N PRO A 113 -11.25 6.26 -8.05
CA PRO A 113 -11.11 5.34 -9.16
C PRO A 113 -9.88 5.67 -10.02
N SER A 114 -9.17 4.62 -10.45
CA SER A 114 -8.03 4.74 -11.34
C SER A 114 -8.42 5.53 -12.59
N SER A 115 -7.68 6.61 -12.84
CA SER A 115 -7.98 7.54 -13.94
C SER A 115 -6.71 8.26 -14.37
N PHE A 116 -6.69 8.64 -15.64
CA PHE A 116 -5.64 9.50 -16.18
C PHE A 116 -5.86 10.95 -15.74
N THR A 117 -4.78 11.58 -15.31
CA THR A 117 -4.67 13.04 -15.23
C THR A 117 -3.23 13.40 -15.54
N GLU A 118 -3.01 14.60 -16.08
CA GLU A 118 -1.66 15.08 -16.35
C GLU A 118 -0.78 15.09 -15.10
N GLU A 119 -1.31 15.52 -13.95
CA GLU A 119 -0.55 15.58 -12.68
C GLU A 119 -0.03 14.20 -12.23
N LYS A 120 -0.90 13.17 -12.25
CA LYS A 120 -0.52 11.78 -11.95
C LYS A 120 0.56 11.25 -12.90
N TYR A 121 0.42 11.58 -14.19
CA TYR A 121 1.38 11.18 -15.22
C TYR A 121 2.75 11.85 -15.01
N GLN A 122 2.78 13.15 -14.69
CA GLN A 122 4.03 13.86 -14.40
C GLN A 122 4.73 13.30 -13.16
N LEU A 123 4.00 12.95 -12.11
CA LEU A 123 4.56 12.24 -10.96
C LEU A 123 5.19 10.91 -11.37
N TYR A 124 4.49 10.12 -12.19
CA TYR A 124 4.98 8.86 -12.71
C TYR A 124 6.28 9.04 -13.52
N VAL A 125 6.31 10.01 -14.45
CA VAL A 125 7.51 10.31 -15.24
C VAL A 125 8.69 10.70 -14.34
N LYS A 126 8.47 11.59 -13.37
CA LYS A 126 9.49 12.03 -12.41
C LYS A 126 10.05 10.84 -11.62
N TYR A 127 9.17 9.95 -11.19
CA TYR A 127 9.54 8.74 -10.46
C TYR A 127 10.35 7.76 -11.33
N GLN A 128 9.88 7.48 -12.55
CA GLN A 128 10.57 6.60 -13.49
C GLN A 128 11.96 7.11 -13.86
N GLN A 129 12.09 8.40 -14.15
CA GLN A 129 13.39 8.98 -14.51
C GLN A 129 14.39 8.94 -13.36
N SER A 130 13.94 9.18 -12.13
CA SER A 130 14.83 9.28 -10.98
C SER A 130 15.19 7.94 -10.34
N ILE A 131 14.26 6.98 -10.35
CA ILE A 131 14.44 5.70 -9.68
C ILE A 131 14.84 4.59 -10.67
N HIS A 132 14.38 4.66 -11.91
CA HIS A 132 14.60 3.63 -12.93
C HIS A 132 15.49 4.08 -14.10
N GLU A 133 15.90 5.35 -14.12
CA GLU A 133 16.62 5.96 -15.25
C GLU A 133 15.86 5.85 -16.59
N ASP A 134 14.53 5.62 -16.53
CA ASP A 134 13.68 5.45 -17.70
C ASP A 134 13.09 6.78 -18.16
N THR A 135 13.43 7.16 -19.39
CA THR A 135 12.99 8.39 -20.05
C THR A 135 11.97 8.14 -21.17
N GLY A 136 11.65 6.89 -21.47
CA GLY A 136 10.76 6.47 -22.57
C GLY A 136 9.27 6.49 -22.23
N ASN A 137 8.89 7.12 -21.12
CA ASN A 137 7.52 7.11 -20.61
C ASN A 137 6.58 7.91 -21.50
N THR A 138 5.40 7.34 -21.77
CA THR A 138 4.35 7.96 -22.60
C THR A 138 3.02 7.96 -21.86
N PRO A 139 2.11 8.91 -22.14
CA PRO A 139 0.79 8.95 -21.51
C PRO A 139 0.01 7.64 -21.72
N THR A 140 0.01 7.10 -22.94
CA THR A 140 -0.65 5.82 -23.27
C THR A 140 0.00 4.64 -22.54
N GLY A 141 1.31 4.65 -22.34
CA GLY A 141 2.00 3.64 -21.55
C GLY A 141 1.57 3.67 -20.08
N PHE A 142 1.49 4.87 -19.51
CA PHE A 142 0.98 5.09 -18.15
C PHE A 142 -0.47 4.64 -18.00
N GLU A 143 -1.35 5.04 -18.92
CA GLU A 143 -2.76 4.61 -18.90
C GLU A 143 -2.88 3.10 -18.92
N ARG A 144 -2.23 2.48 -19.91
CA ARG A 144 -2.26 1.02 -20.07
C ARG A 144 -1.72 0.30 -18.83
N PHE A 145 -0.72 0.87 -18.15
CA PHE A 145 -0.09 0.22 -17.01
C PHE A 145 -0.88 0.40 -15.70
N LEU A 146 -1.26 1.64 -15.39
CA LEU A 146 -1.74 2.04 -14.06
C LEU A 146 -3.20 2.45 -14.00
N VAL A 147 -3.82 2.76 -15.16
CA VAL A 147 -5.23 3.20 -15.22
C VAL A 147 -6.14 2.07 -15.68
N THR A 148 -5.80 1.43 -16.81
CA THR A 148 -6.64 0.39 -17.40
C THR A 148 -6.68 -0.84 -16.49
N SER A 149 -7.86 -1.43 -16.36
CA SER A 149 -8.07 -2.60 -15.51
C SER A 149 -9.19 -3.47 -16.05
N ALA A 150 -8.92 -4.78 -16.11
CA ALA A 150 -9.92 -5.80 -16.41
C ALA A 150 -10.89 -6.06 -15.23
N ILE A 151 -10.72 -5.35 -14.10
CA ILE A 151 -11.56 -5.48 -12.91
C ILE A 151 -12.77 -4.56 -13.09
N HIS A 152 -13.94 -5.15 -13.34
CA HIS A 152 -15.17 -4.39 -13.45
C HIS A 152 -15.60 -3.77 -12.12
N GLU A 153 -16.21 -2.59 -12.20
CA GLU A 153 -16.80 -1.90 -11.05
C GLU A 153 -18.12 -2.55 -10.65
N GLU A 154 -18.23 -2.99 -9.40
CA GLU A 154 -19.50 -3.40 -8.81
C GLU A 154 -19.63 -2.88 -7.38
N PRO A 155 -20.84 -2.53 -6.94
CA PRO A 155 -21.06 -1.99 -5.61
C PRO A 155 -20.60 -2.95 -4.50
N ILE A 156 -19.98 -2.40 -3.47
CA ILE A 156 -19.68 -3.10 -2.22
C ILE A 156 -20.88 -2.90 -1.28
N VAL A 157 -21.41 -4.02 -0.78
CA VAL A 157 -22.51 -4.00 0.20
C VAL A 157 -21.93 -4.10 1.60
N TYR A 158 -22.03 -3.01 2.35
CA TYR A 158 -21.62 -2.92 3.75
C TYR A 158 -22.81 -3.21 4.67
N GLN A 159 -22.69 -4.25 5.51
CA GLN A 159 -23.75 -4.60 6.46
C GLN A 159 -23.86 -3.57 7.60
N ASN A 160 -22.77 -2.85 7.90
CA ASN A 160 -22.70 -1.85 8.97
C ASN A 160 -22.58 -0.42 8.41
N ALA A 161 -23.24 -0.11 7.29
CA ALA A 161 -23.17 1.23 6.66
C ALA A 161 -23.61 2.39 7.59
N SER A 162 -24.26 2.10 8.71
CA SER A 162 -24.71 3.07 9.72
C SER A 162 -23.62 3.53 10.69
N THR A 163 -22.45 2.87 10.74
CA THR A 163 -21.30 3.43 11.48
C THR A 163 -20.63 4.47 10.61
N SER A 164 -20.77 5.75 10.99
CA SER A 164 -20.00 6.86 10.44
C SER A 164 -18.51 6.57 10.58
N THR A 165 -17.89 6.00 9.55
CA THR A 165 -16.44 5.91 9.48
C THR A 165 -15.90 7.31 9.27
N THR A 166 -14.89 7.71 10.04
CA THR A 166 -14.21 9.01 9.86
C THR A 166 -13.62 9.14 8.45
N TYR A 167 -13.41 8.01 7.75
CA TYR A 167 -12.84 7.92 6.41
C TYR A 167 -13.85 7.26 5.45
N PRO A 168 -14.02 7.79 4.24
CA PRO A 168 -14.91 7.20 3.25
C PRO A 168 -14.38 5.85 2.78
N LEU A 169 -15.19 4.81 2.90
CA LEU A 169 -14.89 3.48 2.36
C LEU A 169 -15.16 3.45 0.85
N PRO A 170 -14.42 2.64 0.06
CA PRO A 170 -14.71 2.48 -1.36
C PRO A 170 -16.12 1.91 -1.54
N THR A 171 -16.89 2.50 -2.45
CA THR A 171 -18.27 2.08 -2.72
C THR A 171 -18.35 0.93 -3.71
N HIS A 172 -17.27 0.65 -4.46
CA HIS A 172 -17.22 -0.37 -5.49
C HIS A 172 -15.92 -1.20 -5.38
N TYR A 173 -15.95 -2.42 -5.88
CA TYR A 173 -14.73 -3.14 -6.26
C TYR A 173 -14.14 -2.51 -7.51
N GLY A 174 -12.83 -2.59 -7.70
CA GLY A 174 -12.17 -1.96 -8.85
C GLY A 174 -10.73 -1.60 -8.58
N SER A 175 -10.12 -0.89 -9.52
CA SER A 175 -8.79 -0.31 -9.39
C SER A 175 -8.89 1.15 -8.96
N TYR A 176 -8.04 1.53 -8.01
CA TYR A 176 -8.05 2.83 -7.36
C TYR A 176 -6.65 3.43 -7.32
N HIS A 177 -6.61 4.76 -7.33
CA HIS A 177 -5.45 5.53 -6.93
C HIS A 177 -5.69 6.04 -5.50
N GLN A 178 -4.84 5.63 -4.57
CA GLN A 178 -4.72 6.24 -3.25
C GLN A 178 -3.74 7.40 -3.36
N MET A 179 -4.28 8.62 -3.33
CA MET A 179 -3.56 9.86 -3.58
C MET A 179 -3.06 10.44 -2.27
N TYR A 180 -1.79 10.83 -2.22
CA TYR A 180 -1.16 11.45 -1.05
C TYR A 180 -0.81 12.89 -1.40
N ARG A 181 -1.48 13.84 -0.76
CA ARG A 181 -1.20 15.26 -0.91
C ARG A 181 -0.66 15.88 0.35
N VAL A 182 0.38 16.69 0.21
CA VAL A 182 0.89 17.54 1.30
C VAL A 182 0.86 18.98 0.81
N ASP A 183 0.18 19.84 1.57
CA ASP A 183 0.00 21.27 1.24
C ASP A 183 -0.59 21.50 -0.16
N GLY A 184 -1.45 20.57 -0.60
CA GLY A 184 -2.10 20.58 -1.92
C GLY A 184 -1.29 19.92 -3.04
N GLU A 185 0.01 19.69 -2.87
CA GLU A 185 0.86 19.05 -3.87
C GLU A 185 0.72 17.52 -3.83
N LEU A 186 0.61 16.87 -4.99
CA LEU A 186 0.58 15.42 -5.10
C LEU A 186 1.97 14.81 -4.96
N ILE A 187 2.23 14.17 -3.82
CA ILE A 187 3.57 13.67 -3.47
C ILE A 187 3.72 12.18 -3.69
N ALA A 188 2.62 11.40 -3.69
CA ALA A 188 2.65 9.98 -3.93
C ALA A 188 1.30 9.42 -4.38
N ILE A 189 1.35 8.26 -5.03
CA ILE A 189 0.19 7.50 -5.46
C ILE A 189 0.44 6.02 -5.19
N GLY A 190 -0.47 5.38 -4.46
CA GLY A 190 -0.62 3.93 -4.44
C GLY A 190 -1.66 3.50 -5.46
N VAL A 191 -1.32 2.58 -6.36
CA VAL A 191 -2.25 1.92 -7.26
C VAL A 191 -2.64 0.61 -6.62
N ILE A 192 -3.92 0.47 -6.30
CA ILE A 192 -4.45 -0.68 -5.56
C ILE A 192 -5.71 -1.23 -6.21
N ASP A 193 -5.94 -2.53 -6.06
CA ASP A 193 -7.20 -3.16 -6.40
C ASP A 193 -7.99 -3.51 -5.14
N ILE A 194 -9.26 -3.12 -5.12
CA ILE A 194 -10.23 -3.58 -4.14
C ILE A 194 -10.98 -4.76 -4.75
N LEU A 195 -10.78 -5.95 -4.18
CA LEU A 195 -11.32 -7.21 -4.67
C LEU A 195 -12.10 -7.94 -3.58
N PRO A 196 -12.93 -8.93 -3.93
CA PRO A 196 -13.54 -9.80 -2.94
C PRO A 196 -12.49 -10.41 -2.00
N GLY A 197 -12.58 -10.04 -0.73
CA GLY A 197 -11.75 -10.54 0.35
C GLY A 197 -10.34 -9.95 0.48
N CYS A 198 -9.92 -9.04 -0.39
CA CYS A 198 -8.61 -8.39 -0.23
C CYS A 198 -8.46 -7.00 -0.87
N VAL A 199 -7.53 -6.24 -0.31
CA VAL A 199 -6.84 -5.14 -1.00
C VAL A 199 -5.60 -5.73 -1.66
N SER A 200 -5.31 -5.37 -2.91
CA SER A 200 -4.09 -5.79 -3.61
C SER A 200 -3.27 -4.57 -4.01
N SER A 201 -2.05 -4.48 -3.49
CA SER A 201 -1.06 -3.47 -3.88
C SER A 201 -0.51 -3.81 -5.26
N VAL A 202 -0.63 -2.87 -6.21
CA VAL A 202 -0.21 -3.06 -7.61
C VAL A 202 1.07 -2.28 -7.90
N TYR A 203 1.08 -0.99 -7.57
CA TYR A 203 2.22 -0.10 -7.81
C TYR A 203 2.24 1.03 -6.79
N PHE A 204 3.42 1.53 -6.45
CA PHE A 204 3.56 2.70 -5.60
C PHE A 204 4.61 3.63 -6.19
N MET A 205 4.28 4.91 -6.34
CA MET A 205 5.18 5.94 -6.86
C MET A 205 5.08 7.21 -6.04
N TYR A 206 6.18 7.94 -5.96
CA TYR A 206 6.27 9.16 -5.17
C TYR A 206 7.27 10.15 -5.75
N ALA A 207 7.15 11.41 -5.38
CA ALA A 207 8.05 12.46 -5.83
C ALA A 207 9.42 12.28 -5.12
N PRO A 208 10.56 12.24 -5.86
CA PRO A 208 11.87 11.82 -5.32
C PRO A 208 12.39 12.62 -4.12
N GLU A 209 12.00 13.90 -4.02
CA GLU A 209 12.29 14.77 -2.88
C GLU A 209 11.72 14.24 -1.56
N TRP A 210 10.74 13.33 -1.61
CA TRP A 210 10.14 12.68 -0.45
C TRP A 210 10.81 11.35 -0.05
N ASN A 211 11.92 10.96 -0.69
CA ASN A 211 12.60 9.68 -0.44
C ASN A 211 13.00 9.46 1.04
N ALA A 212 13.29 10.55 1.77
CA ALA A 212 13.68 10.49 3.19
C ALA A 212 12.55 10.05 4.16
N TRP A 213 11.32 9.91 3.68
CA TRP A 213 10.12 9.68 4.50
C TRP A 213 9.61 8.24 4.51
N SER A 214 10.28 7.32 3.80
CA SER A 214 9.86 5.90 3.74
C SER A 214 8.40 5.73 3.30
N LEU A 215 7.95 6.50 2.31
CA LEU A 215 6.55 6.55 1.87
C LEU A 215 6.01 5.16 1.47
N GLY A 216 6.83 4.28 0.91
CA GLY A 216 6.40 2.90 0.61
C GLY A 216 5.96 2.10 1.84
N LYS A 217 6.61 2.30 3.01
CA LYS A 217 6.15 1.68 4.26
C LYS A 217 4.83 2.28 4.73
N ILE A 218 4.69 3.60 4.59
CA ILE A 218 3.47 4.31 4.98
C ILE A 218 2.29 3.85 4.12
N SER A 219 2.50 3.69 2.80
CA SER A 219 1.48 3.15 1.89
C SER A 219 1.05 1.74 2.27
N ALA A 220 2.01 0.83 2.45
CA ALA A 220 1.69 -0.55 2.82
C ALA A 220 0.91 -0.62 4.15
N ILE A 221 1.25 0.23 5.13
CA ILE A 221 0.52 0.32 6.41
C ILE A 221 -0.90 0.89 6.20
N ARG A 222 -1.08 1.87 5.30
CA ARG A 222 -2.40 2.40 4.96
C ARG A 222 -3.25 1.38 4.22
N GLU A 223 -2.68 0.63 3.29
CA GLU A 223 -3.40 -0.38 2.52
C GLU A 223 -3.88 -1.55 3.38
N VAL A 224 -3.06 -2.01 4.34
CA VAL A 224 -3.52 -3.02 5.33
C VAL A 224 -4.59 -2.44 6.26
N THR A 225 -4.46 -1.17 6.64
CA THR A 225 -5.48 -0.49 7.47
C THR A 225 -6.79 -0.35 6.71
N LEU A 226 -6.75 0.02 5.43
CA LEU A 226 -7.93 0.08 4.56
C LEU A 226 -8.66 -1.27 4.48
N ALA A 227 -7.93 -2.39 4.33
CA ALA A 227 -8.54 -3.72 4.36
C ALA A 227 -9.29 -3.97 5.68
N LYS A 228 -8.71 -3.53 6.80
CA LYS A 228 -9.34 -3.64 8.12
C LYS A 228 -10.55 -2.71 8.28
N GLU A 229 -10.48 -1.49 7.77
CA GLU A 229 -11.61 -0.54 7.82
C GLU A 229 -12.79 -1.02 6.97
N ILE A 230 -12.52 -1.59 5.80
CA ILE A 230 -13.55 -2.22 4.95
C ILE A 230 -14.18 -3.43 5.67
N HIS A 231 -13.37 -4.25 6.35
CA HIS A 231 -13.86 -5.35 7.18
C HIS A 231 -14.79 -4.85 8.28
N ASP A 232 -14.30 -3.90 9.09
CA ASP A 232 -15.01 -3.34 10.23
C ASP A 232 -16.30 -2.60 9.79
N GLY A 233 -16.33 -2.06 8.55
CA GLY A 233 -17.53 -1.53 7.88
C GLY A 233 -18.62 -2.56 7.56
N GLY A 234 -18.40 -3.84 7.87
CA GLY A 234 -19.38 -4.91 7.72
C GLY A 234 -19.19 -5.77 6.46
N LEU A 235 -18.03 -5.69 5.81
CA LEU A 235 -17.62 -6.65 4.77
C LEU A 235 -16.63 -7.67 5.37
N GLU A 236 -17.13 -8.59 6.20
CA GLU A 236 -16.30 -9.54 6.98
C GLU A 236 -15.35 -10.39 6.13
N SER A 237 -15.68 -10.61 4.85
CA SER A 237 -14.81 -11.35 3.93
C SER A 237 -13.47 -10.65 3.65
N MET A 238 -13.40 -9.32 3.79
CA MET A 238 -12.18 -8.53 3.61
C MET A 238 -11.22 -8.81 4.77
N ASN A 239 -10.08 -9.45 4.50
CA ASN A 239 -9.15 -9.84 5.57
C ASN A 239 -7.68 -9.86 5.16
N SER A 240 -7.37 -9.55 3.91
CA SER A 240 -6.02 -9.72 3.38
C SER A 240 -5.53 -8.50 2.63
N LEU A 241 -4.23 -8.23 2.73
CA LEU A 241 -3.48 -7.42 1.78
C LEU A 241 -2.61 -8.34 0.92
N TYR A 242 -2.69 -8.20 -0.40
CA TYR A 242 -1.76 -8.83 -1.34
C TYR A 242 -0.71 -7.83 -1.78
N MET A 243 0.55 -8.26 -1.82
CA MET A 243 1.66 -7.46 -2.30
C MET A 243 2.61 -8.34 -3.13
N GLY A 244 3.19 -7.78 -4.20
CA GLY A 244 4.32 -8.39 -4.89
C GLY A 244 5.57 -8.34 -3.99
N GLU A 245 6.24 -9.48 -3.77
CA GLU A 245 7.40 -9.49 -2.89
C GLU A 245 8.69 -9.05 -3.57
N TYR A 246 9.51 -8.42 -2.73
CA TYR A 246 10.76 -7.71 -2.93
C TYR A 246 11.96 -8.56 -2.43
N GLU A 247 13.16 -8.29 -2.95
CA GLU A 247 14.40 -8.99 -2.52
C GLU A 247 15.33 -8.15 -1.63
N PRO A 248 16.01 -8.76 -0.64
CA PRO A 248 15.87 -10.13 -0.16
C PRO A 248 14.92 -10.18 1.04
N SER A 249 13.77 -10.82 0.87
CA SER A 249 12.83 -11.18 1.94
C SER A 249 13.22 -12.55 2.51
N TYR A 250 13.38 -12.63 3.83
CA TYR A 250 13.56 -13.90 4.51
C TYR A 250 12.23 -14.66 4.49
N LEU A 251 12.22 -15.82 3.82
CA LEU A 251 11.10 -16.75 3.76
C LEU A 251 10.54 -17.01 5.18
N LEU A 252 9.26 -16.72 5.38
CA LEU A 252 8.50 -17.29 6.50
C LEU A 252 7.92 -18.65 6.06
N ASP A 253 8.74 -19.70 6.10
CA ASP A 253 8.24 -21.07 6.13
C ASP A 253 8.43 -21.67 7.54
N PRO A 254 7.35 -22.03 8.26
CA PRO A 254 7.42 -22.76 9.53
C PRO A 254 7.99 -24.18 9.44
N CYS A 255 8.23 -24.74 8.24
CA CYS A 255 8.55 -26.16 8.07
C CYS A 255 10.03 -26.53 8.21
N TYR A 256 10.96 -25.59 8.36
CA TYR A 256 12.38 -25.92 8.56
C TYR A 256 12.79 -25.94 10.04
N ARG A 257 12.19 -26.85 10.83
CA ARG A 257 12.90 -27.39 12.00
C ARG A 257 13.76 -28.55 11.52
N ARG A 258 15.07 -28.35 11.42
CA ARG A 258 16.05 -29.40 11.74
C ARG A 258 17.42 -28.81 12.05
N ASN A 259 17.90 -29.20 13.23
CA ASN A 259 19.22 -28.97 13.80
C ASN A 259 20.34 -29.17 12.78
N HIS A 260 21.24 -28.19 12.65
CA HIS A 260 22.67 -28.44 12.50
C HIS A 260 23.46 -27.21 12.97
N THR A 261 24.02 -27.32 14.18
CA THR A 261 25.19 -26.58 14.64
C THR A 261 26.38 -26.88 13.73
N LEU A 262 27.08 -25.86 13.23
CA LEU A 262 28.53 -25.86 12.93
C LEU A 262 29.06 -24.42 12.69
N GLY A 263 29.90 -23.94 13.62
CA GLY A 263 31.13 -23.14 13.40
C GLY A 263 31.16 -21.82 12.60
N ILE A 264 31.37 -20.70 13.32
CA ILE A 264 31.76 -19.32 12.93
C ILE A 264 33.27 -19.29 12.49
N PRO A 265 33.85 -18.41 11.61
CA PRO A 265 33.86 -16.94 11.79
C PRO A 265 34.02 -15.98 10.59
N GLY A 266 33.56 -14.73 10.78
CA GLY A 266 34.07 -13.58 10.01
C GLY A 266 33.09 -12.41 9.87
N ASN A 267 33.44 -11.26 10.45
CA ASN A 267 32.76 -9.97 10.32
C ASN A 267 32.43 -9.59 8.87
N MET A 268 31.18 -9.19 8.61
CA MET A 268 30.87 -8.18 7.59
C MET A 268 29.88 -7.16 8.18
N HIS A 269 30.33 -5.90 8.18
CA HIS A 269 29.54 -4.72 8.48
C HIS A 269 28.61 -4.36 7.32
N SER A 270 27.47 -3.74 7.66
CA SER A 270 26.51 -3.00 6.81
C SER A 270 25.70 -3.89 5.83
N SER A 271 24.42 -3.66 5.58
CA SER A 271 23.67 -2.41 5.55
C SER A 271 22.20 -2.62 5.99
N SER A 272 21.56 -1.53 6.36
CA SER A 272 20.16 -1.42 6.76
C SER A 272 19.19 -2.05 5.76
N GLY A 273 18.42 -3.05 6.19
CA GLY A 273 17.30 -3.62 5.43
C GLY A 273 16.22 -2.57 5.16
N GLU A 274 16.28 -1.98 3.96
CA GLU A 274 15.19 -1.22 3.36
C GLU A 274 14.10 -2.20 2.91
N ILE A 275 12.85 -1.87 3.24
CA ILE A 275 11.74 -2.26 2.38
C ILE A 275 11.89 -1.33 1.18
N ARG A 276 12.50 -1.80 0.08
CA ARG A 276 12.16 -1.17 -1.19
C ARG A 276 10.94 -1.92 -1.72
N VAL A 277 10.07 -1.19 -2.39
CA VAL A 277 8.98 -1.75 -3.17
C VAL A 277 9.55 -1.68 -4.57
N PHE A 278 9.93 -2.81 -5.18
CA PHE A 278 10.30 -2.78 -6.61
C PHE A 278 8.95 -2.62 -7.33
N ASN A 279 8.63 -1.51 -8.01
CA ASN A 279 9.37 -0.89 -9.10
C ASN A 279 9.69 -1.94 -10.16
N ILE A 280 8.63 -2.35 -10.87
CA ILE A 280 8.70 -3.00 -12.18
C ILE A 280 9.22 -1.97 -13.18
#